data_AF-A0A0R3PUB3-F1
#
_entry.id   AF-A0A0R3PUB3-F1
#
_cell.length_a   1.000
_cell.length_b   1.000
_cell.length_c   1.000
_cell.angle_alpha   90.00
_cell.angle_beta   90.00
_cell.angle_gamma   90.00
#
_symmetry.space_group_name_H-M   'P 1'
#
loop_
_entity.id
_entity.type
_entity.pdbx_description
1 polymer ?
#
loop_
_entity_poly.entity_id
_entity_poly.type
_entity_poly.pdbx_seq_one_letter_code
_entity_poly.pdbx_strand_id
1 'polypeptide(L)'
;MQGRKRGAGVAQTPYRFDYYTTDEFNNKKLLSAIGSLVVFIAYFAEPSDLDEIWTTPPHVLTANFQRKMLREQIKQAEAKGQDTTLLRAELDYVDVKEAALQIQFQQQDRKKRA
;
A
#
# COMPACT_ATOMS: atom_id res chain seq x y z
N MET A 1 -65.64 -34.54 -13.69
CA MET A 1 -64.21 -34.84 -13.91
C MET A 1 -63.37 -33.85 -13.11
N GLN A 2 -62.33 -34.36 -12.45
CA GLN A 2 -61.40 -33.67 -11.55
C GLN A 2 -60.57 -32.60 -12.26
N GLY A 3 -60.35 -31.48 -11.57
CA GLY A 3 -59.43 -30.42 -12.00
C GLY A 3 -58.72 -29.78 -10.81
N ARG A 4 -57.93 -30.56 -10.08
CA ARG A 4 -57.05 -30.10 -9.00
C ARG A 4 -55.93 -29.22 -9.60
N LYS A 5 -55.96 -27.91 -9.39
CA LYS A 5 -54.79 -27.02 -9.52
C LYS A 5 -54.37 -26.65 -8.10
N ARG A 6 -53.61 -27.52 -7.44
CA ARG A 6 -52.14 -27.45 -7.27
C ARG A 6 -51.72 -26.13 -6.63
N GLY A 7 -51.35 -26.24 -5.35
CA GLY A 7 -50.95 -25.14 -4.49
C GLY A 7 -49.81 -24.31 -5.09
N ALA A 8 -49.91 -23.02 -4.85
CA ALA A 8 -48.89 -22.04 -5.14
C ALA A 8 -48.68 -21.24 -3.87
N GLY A 9 -47.41 -21.11 -3.46
CA GLY A 9 -47.01 -20.10 -2.50
C GLY A 9 -46.47 -20.62 -1.17
N VAL A 10 -45.57 -21.61 -1.16
CA VAL A 10 -44.45 -21.46 -0.21
C VAL A 10 -43.47 -20.51 -0.90
N ALA A 11 -43.45 -19.26 -0.47
CA ALA A 11 -42.43 -18.32 -0.87
C ALA A 11 -41.08 -18.89 -0.42
N GLN A 12 -40.32 -19.47 -1.36
CA GLN A 12 -38.91 -19.74 -1.10
C GLN A 12 -38.25 -18.38 -0.97
N THR A 13 -37.86 -18.03 0.24
CA THR A 13 -36.94 -16.93 0.47
C THR A 13 -35.64 -17.28 -0.29
N PRO A 14 -35.11 -16.41 -1.17
CA PRO A 14 -33.88 -16.71 -1.89
C PRO A 14 -32.63 -16.53 -1.00
N TYR A 15 -32.78 -16.61 0.33
CA TYR A 15 -31.66 -16.47 1.24
C TYR A 15 -30.90 -17.79 1.32
N ARG A 16 -29.96 -17.96 0.38
CA ARG A 16 -28.90 -18.96 0.45
C ARG A 16 -27.85 -18.39 1.41
N PHE A 17 -27.68 -19.02 2.58
CA PHE A 17 -26.57 -18.69 3.46
C PHE A 17 -25.27 -19.12 2.77
N ASP A 18 -24.61 -18.19 2.09
CA ASP A 18 -23.33 -18.42 1.41
C ASP A 18 -22.19 -17.93 2.29
N TYR A 19 -21.56 -18.88 2.98
CA TYR A 19 -20.42 -18.65 3.87
C TYR A 19 -19.29 -17.86 3.21
N TYR A 20 -19.09 -18.05 1.90
CA TYR A 20 -17.99 -17.43 1.15
C TYR A 20 -18.23 -15.95 0.83
N THR A 21 -19.45 -15.46 1.06
CA THR A 21 -19.81 -14.05 0.86
C THR A 21 -19.88 -13.26 2.17
N THR A 22 -19.81 -13.94 3.30
CA THR A 22 -19.90 -13.32 4.64
C THR A 22 -18.62 -12.56 4.98
N ASP A 23 -18.78 -11.44 5.69
CA ASP A 23 -17.66 -10.60 6.18
C ASP A 23 -16.63 -11.39 6.99
N GLU A 24 -17.06 -12.40 7.75
CA GLU A 24 -16.16 -13.29 8.48
C GLU A 24 -15.20 -14.06 7.58
N PHE A 25 -15.67 -14.55 6.44
CA PHE A 25 -14.83 -15.25 5.48
C PHE A 25 -13.86 -14.29 4.79
N ASN A 26 -14.34 -13.10 4.41
CA ASN A 26 -13.49 -12.06 3.82
C ASN A 26 -12.39 -11.62 4.79
N ASN A 27 -12.71 -11.41 6.06
CA ASN A 27 -11.73 -11.06 7.08
C ASN A 27 -10.70 -12.17 7.30
N LYS A 28 -11.14 -13.44 7.38
CA LYS A 28 -10.21 -14.58 7.51
C LYS A 28 -9.33 -14.76 6.29
N LYS A 29 -9.87 -14.55 5.09
CA LYS A 29 -9.11 -14.59 3.82
C LYS A 29 -8.09 -13.45 3.75
N LEU A 30 -8.45 -12.26 4.20
CA LEU A 30 -7.51 -11.13 4.26
C LEU A 30 -6.40 -11.39 5.28
N LEU A 31 -6.75 -11.87 6.47
CA LEU A 31 -5.80 -12.27 7.52
C LEU A 31 -4.85 -13.37 7.03
N SER A 32 -5.36 -14.38 6.32
CA SER A 32 -4.51 -15.46 5.80
C SER A 32 -3.61 -14.99 4.66
N ALA A 33 -4.08 -14.07 3.81
CA ALA A 33 -3.28 -13.45 2.76
C ALA A 33 -2.17 -12.54 3.32
N ILE A 34 -2.47 -11.76 4.36
CA ILE A 34 -1.46 -10.94 5.04
C ILE A 34 -0.47 -11.85 5.78
N GLY A 35 -0.96 -12.88 6.47
CA GLY A 35 -0.11 -13.84 7.18
C GLY A 35 0.85 -14.57 6.25
N SER A 36 0.40 -15.04 5.08
CA SER A 36 1.26 -15.69 4.10
C SER A 36 2.29 -14.74 3.51
N LEU A 37 1.93 -13.47 3.27
CA LEU A 37 2.86 -12.44 2.81
C LEU A 37 3.96 -12.15 3.86
N VAL A 38 3.59 -12.04 5.14
CA VAL A 38 4.56 -11.82 6.23
C VAL A 38 5.55 -12.98 6.33
N VAL A 39 5.08 -14.22 6.28
CA VAL A 39 5.95 -15.41 6.32
C VAL A 39 6.87 -15.46 5.09
N PHE A 40 6.35 -15.13 3.91
CA PHE A 40 7.14 -15.06 2.69
C PHE A 40 8.27 -14.02 2.81
N ILE A 41 7.95 -12.80 3.27
CA ILE A 41 8.95 -11.76 3.49
C ILE A 41 9.98 -12.22 4.53
N ALA A 42 9.55 -12.81 5.65
CA ALA A 42 10.45 -13.29 6.69
C ALA A 42 11.36 -14.44 6.23
N TYR A 43 10.91 -15.28 5.29
CA TYR A 43 11.73 -16.36 4.74
C TYR A 43 12.83 -15.85 3.81
N PHE A 44 12.53 -14.82 3.00
CA PHE A 44 13.48 -14.26 2.04
C PHE A 44 14.34 -13.13 2.61
N ALA A 45 13.93 -12.53 3.72
CA ALA A 45 14.68 -11.47 4.34
C ALA A 45 15.68 -12.05 5.35
N GLU A 46 16.97 -11.85 5.08
CA GLU A 46 18.01 -12.10 6.08
C GLU A 46 17.74 -11.21 7.31
N PRO A 47 18.01 -11.69 8.54
CA PRO A 47 17.71 -10.94 9.76
C PRO A 47 18.42 -9.57 9.82
N SER A 48 19.52 -9.40 9.09
CA SER A 48 20.26 -8.13 8.99
C SER A 48 19.55 -7.09 8.10
N ASP A 49 18.92 -7.53 7.02
CA ASP A 49 18.33 -6.63 6.01
C ASP A 49 16.99 -6.04 6.49
N LEU A 50 16.21 -6.80 7.28
CA LEU A 50 15.01 -6.25 7.91
C LEU A 50 15.37 -5.17 8.92
N ASP A 51 16.41 -5.38 9.72
CA ASP A 51 16.84 -4.39 10.71
C ASP A 51 17.30 -3.10 10.03
N GLU A 52 17.98 -3.18 8.89
CA GLU A 52 18.31 -2.02 8.06
C GLU A 52 17.05 -1.28 7.59
N ILE A 53 16.00 -1.98 7.14
CA ILE A 53 14.73 -1.35 6.73
C ILE A 53 14.00 -0.69 7.91
N TRP A 54 14.02 -1.30 9.09
CA TRP A 54 13.38 -0.76 10.30
C TRP A 54 14.17 0.37 10.95
N THR A 55 15.50 0.39 10.81
CA THR A 55 16.40 1.42 11.35
C THR A 55 16.68 2.54 10.35
N THR A 56 16.45 2.32 9.06
CA THR A 56 16.61 3.38 8.05
C THR A 56 15.59 4.49 8.33
N PRO A 57 16.04 5.75 8.49
CA PRO A 57 15.15 6.85 8.75
C PRO A 57 14.08 6.98 7.65
N PRO A 58 12.79 7.13 8.01
CA PRO A 58 11.68 7.10 7.05
C PRO A 58 11.75 8.22 5.99
N HIS A 59 12.51 9.29 6.26
CA HIS A 59 12.73 10.38 5.31
C HIS A 59 13.61 9.99 4.13
N VAL A 60 14.53 9.02 4.29
CA VAL A 60 15.40 8.55 3.21
C VAL A 60 14.63 7.65 2.24
N LEU A 61 13.77 6.78 2.76
CA LEU A 61 12.96 5.86 1.94
C LEU A 61 11.90 6.62 1.12
N THR A 62 11.22 7.57 1.76
CA THR A 62 10.15 8.36 1.12
C THR A 62 10.69 9.32 0.07
N ALA A 63 11.83 9.98 0.31
CA ALA A 63 12.46 10.87 -0.67
C ALA A 63 12.97 10.11 -1.90
N ASN A 64 13.62 8.96 -1.71
CA ASN A 64 14.10 8.13 -2.82
C ASN A 64 12.96 7.60 -3.69
N PHE A 65 11.83 7.22 -3.08
CA PHE A 65 10.64 6.81 -3.82
C PHE A 65 10.05 7.98 -4.63
N GLN A 66 9.91 9.15 -4.02
CA GLN A 66 9.43 10.36 -4.70
C GLN A 66 10.34 10.75 -5.88
N ARG A 67 11.67 10.70 -5.68
CA ARG A 67 12.66 10.97 -6.73
C ARG A 67 12.53 9.99 -7.90
N LYS A 68 12.36 8.70 -7.63
CA LYS A 68 12.17 7.67 -8.67
C LYS A 68 10.87 7.89 -9.44
N MET A 69 9.77 8.16 -8.74
CA MET A 69 8.48 8.41 -9.35
C MET A 69 8.50 9.67 -10.24
N LEU A 70 9.06 10.78 -9.75
CA LEU A 70 9.19 12.02 -10.53
C LEU A 70 10.06 11.83 -11.77
N ARG A 71 11.18 11.10 -11.66
CA ARG A 71 12.01 10.76 -12.83
C ARG A 71 11.27 9.93 -13.86
N GLU A 72 10.43 9.01 -13.43
CA GLU A 72 9.63 8.18 -14.32
C GLU A 72 8.51 8.99 -15.00
N GLN A 73 7.87 9.89 -14.26
CA GLN A 73 6.91 10.85 -14.82
C GLN A 73 7.55 11.80 -15.84
N ILE A 74 8.76 12.31 -15.56
CA ILE A 74 9.52 13.14 -16.52
C ILE A 74 9.81 12.35 -17.80
N LYS A 75 10.30 11.10 -17.69
CA LYS A 75 10.56 10.26 -18.87
C LYS A 75 9.29 10.01 -19.69
N GLN A 76 8.16 9.77 -19.03
CA GLN A 76 6.87 9.59 -19.72
C GLN A 76 6.37 10.88 -20.36
N ALA A 77 6.55 12.04 -19.70
CA ALA A 77 6.18 13.34 -20.23
C ALA A 77 7.07 13.75 -21.42
N GLU A 78 8.38 13.50 -21.35
CA GLU A 78 9.33 13.69 -22.45
C GLU A 78 8.97 12.79 -23.65
N ALA A 79 8.65 11.52 -23.41
CA ALA A 79 8.19 10.60 -24.45
C ALA A 79 6.87 11.03 -25.11
N LYS A 80 6.05 11.82 -24.41
CA LYS A 80 4.79 12.39 -24.90
C LYS A 80 4.95 13.81 -25.47
N GLY A 81 6.17 14.37 -25.46
CA GLY A 81 6.45 15.73 -25.94
C GLY A 81 5.83 16.85 -25.08
N GLN A 82 5.56 16.59 -23.80
CA GLN A 82 5.01 17.55 -22.85
C GLN A 82 6.13 18.34 -22.15
N ASP A 83 5.81 19.55 -21.70
CA ASP A 83 6.74 20.40 -20.95
C ASP A 83 7.04 19.78 -19.57
N THR A 84 8.32 19.56 -19.29
CA THR A 84 8.81 18.92 -18.07
C THR A 84 9.47 19.89 -17.09
N THR A 85 9.45 21.20 -17.37
CA THR A 85 10.04 22.24 -16.53
C THR A 85 9.52 22.22 -15.09
N LEU A 86 8.21 22.08 -14.90
CA LEU A 86 7.58 22.00 -13.57
C LEU A 86 8.01 20.74 -12.81
N LEU A 87 8.02 19.59 -13.47
CA LEU A 87 8.41 18.32 -12.86
C LEU A 87 9.88 18.28 -12.47
N ARG A 88 10.75 18.94 -13.24
CA ARG A 88 12.17 19.10 -12.90
C ARG A 88 12.37 20.02 -11.69
N ALA A 89 11.62 21.11 -11.61
CA ALA A 89 11.66 21.98 -10.42
C ALA A 89 11.17 21.26 -9.16
N GLU A 90 10.15 20.40 -9.29
CA GLU A 90 9.66 19.57 -8.18
C GLU A 90 10.71 18.54 -7.74
N LEU A 91 11.45 17.95 -8.69
CA LEU A 91 12.57 17.05 -8.39
C LEU A 91 13.65 17.76 -7.55
N ASP A 92 14.02 18.99 -7.92
CA ASP A 92 15.02 19.77 -7.19
C ASP A 92 14.51 20.19 -5.79
N TYR A 93 13.21 20.45 -5.65
CA TYR A 93 12.61 20.78 -4.36
C TYR A 93 12.58 19.60 -3.38
N VAL A 94 12.47 18.37 -3.88
CA VAL A 94 12.55 17.15 -3.05
C VAL A 94 13.90 17.06 -2.33
N ASP A 95 14.99 17.47 -2.96
CA ASP A 95 16.34 17.45 -2.37
C ASP A 95 16.45 18.45 -1.20
N VAL A 96 15.86 19.64 -1.34
CA VAL A 96 15.81 20.64 -0.25
C VAL A 96 14.98 20.13 0.92
N LYS A 97 13.87 19.45 0.64
CA LYS A 97 13.02 18.84 1.67
C LYS A 97 13.73 17.72 2.42
N GLU A 98 14.51 16.89 1.72
CA GLU A 98 15.34 15.84 2.32
C GLU A 98 16.36 16.44 3.29
N ALA A 99 17.09 17.48 2.86
CA ALA A 99 18.06 18.18 3.70
C ALA A 99 17.40 18.82 4.95
N ALA A 100 16.23 19.42 4.79
CA ALA A 100 15.50 20.02 5.90
C ALA A 100 15.02 18.96 6.92
N LEU A 101 14.48 17.84 6.45
CA LEU A 101 14.07 16.74 7.32
C LEU A 101 15.27 16.14 8.06
N GLN A 102 16.40 15.96 7.38
CA GLN A 102 17.61 15.43 7.99
C GLN A 102 18.07 16.30 9.19
N ILE A 103 18.02 17.62 9.04
CA ILE A 103 18.35 18.57 10.12
C ILE A 103 17.34 18.44 11.28
N GLN A 104 16.04 18.35 10.99
CA GLN A 104 15.01 18.21 12.02
C GLN A 104 15.18 16.92 12.85
N PHE A 105 15.48 15.80 12.19
CA PHE A 105 15.70 14.52 12.88
C PHE A 105 17.00 14.54 13.70
N GLN A 106 18.09 15.10 13.16
CA GLN A 106 19.33 15.28 13.94
C GLN A 106 19.10 16.13 15.20
N GLN A 107 18.26 17.17 15.12
CA GLN A 107 17.90 17.98 16.29
C GLN A 107 17.05 17.21 17.30
N GLN A 108 16.08 16.40 16.83
CA GLN A 108 15.28 15.54 17.71
C GLN A 108 16.11 14.48 18.42
N ASP A 109 17.04 13.84 17.72
CA ASP A 109 17.93 12.82 18.30
C ASP A 109 18.89 13.43 19.34
N ARG A 110 19.44 14.63 19.06
CA ARG A 110 20.23 15.37 20.04
C ARG A 110 19.42 15.72 21.28
N LYS A 111 18.15 16.10 21.12
CA LYS A 111 17.25 16.43 22.24
C LYS A 111 16.84 15.21 23.07
N LYS A 112 16.77 14.01 22.48
CA LYS A 112 16.51 12.75 23.20
C LYS A 112 17.72 12.22 23.99
N ARG A 113 18.94 12.63 23.62
CA ARG A 113 20.20 12.18 24.25
C ARG A 113 20.74 13.14 25.32
N ALA A 114 20.10 14.28 25.52
CA ALA A 114 20.38 15.25 26.58
C ALA A 114 19.40 15.05 27.74
#